data_AF-A0A1F8PFG8-F1
#
_entry.id   AF-A0A1F8PFG8-F1
#
_cell.length_a   1.000
_cell.length_b   1.000
_cell.length_c   1.000
_cell.angle_alpha   90.00
_cell.angle_beta   90.00
_cell.angle_gamma   90.00
#
_symmetry.space_group_name_H-M   'P 1'
#
loop_
_entity.id
_entity.type
_entity.pdbx_description
1 polymer ?
#
loop_
_entity_poly.entity_id
_entity_poly.type
_entity_poly.pdbx_seq_one_letter_code
_entity_poly.pdbx_strand_id
1 'polypeptide(L)'
;MQEIDVFASELFEEAKRFLEKAKEPCDGDGKRAFLHTALLLGICSLEAHINSICDEMSERKGLNLLDLSILQEKEINFEQGEYKLTARLKIYNLIDRIAYLERHFGVKGKHLDRTASWWSKLNEGIELRNSLVHPKAKRDITYEQVERAFDGILSLLDSLYMVIYEKRFPALGRGLNSRMGF
;
A
#
# COMPACT_ATOMS: atom_id res chain seq x y z
N MET A 1 17.72 4.31 4.54
CA MET A 1 16.28 4.01 4.72
C MET A 1 15.64 5.34 5.02
N GLN A 2 14.76 5.81 4.16
CA GLN A 2 14.13 7.12 4.35
C GLN A 2 13.21 7.05 5.57
N GLU A 3 12.92 8.18 6.23
CA GLU A 3 12.02 8.20 7.41
C GLU A 3 10.66 7.55 7.10
N ILE A 4 10.17 7.73 5.87
CA ILE A 4 8.91 7.16 5.39
C ILE A 4 8.93 5.62 5.29
N ASP A 5 10.07 5.00 4.98
CA ASP A 5 10.21 3.54 4.95
C ASP A 5 10.08 2.92 6.35
N VAL A 6 10.65 3.61 7.35
CA VAL A 6 10.58 3.21 8.75
C VAL A 6 9.14 3.32 9.22
N PHE A 7 8.49 4.46 8.95
CA PHE A 7 7.10 4.68 9.28
C PHE A 7 6.15 3.67 8.61
N ALA A 8 6.35 3.38 7.32
CA ALA A 8 5.56 2.37 6.60
C ALA A 8 5.69 0.98 7.25
N SER A 9 6.90 0.64 7.70
CA SER A 9 7.17 -0.62 8.42
C SER A 9 6.51 -0.63 9.81
N GLU A 10 6.55 0.48 10.55
CA GLU A 10 5.92 0.63 11.86
C GLU A 10 4.40 0.45 11.77
N LEU A 11 3.74 1.11 10.81
CA LEU A 11 2.31 0.95 10.54
C LEU A 11 1.95 -0.51 10.29
N PHE A 12 2.78 -1.26 9.57
CA PHE A 12 2.52 -2.68 9.34
C PHE A 12 2.70 -3.53 10.60
N GLU A 13 3.68 -3.21 11.45
CA GLU A 13 3.87 -3.88 12.74
C GLU A 13 2.68 -3.65 13.69
N GLU A 14 2.14 -2.43 13.71
CA GLU A 14 0.89 -2.10 14.41
C GLU A 14 -0.31 -2.85 13.84
N ALA A 15 -0.45 -2.86 12.51
CA ALA A 15 -1.52 -3.57 11.81
C ALA A 15 -1.53 -5.07 12.17
N LYS A 16 -0.35 -5.72 12.13
CA LYS A 16 -0.16 -7.10 12.55
C LYS A 16 -0.51 -7.30 14.02
N ARG A 17 -0.15 -6.35 14.89
CA ARG A 17 -0.46 -6.48 16.32
C ARG A 17 -1.96 -6.47 16.59
N PHE A 18 -2.69 -5.58 15.93
CA PHE A 18 -4.15 -5.55 16.05
C PHE A 18 -4.80 -6.80 15.46
N LEU A 19 -4.24 -7.38 14.40
CA LEU A 19 -4.70 -8.66 13.87
C LEU A 19 -4.52 -9.80 14.91
N GLU A 20 -3.37 -9.86 15.60
CA GLU A 20 -3.14 -10.80 16.70
C GLU A 20 -4.13 -10.58 17.85
N LYS A 21 -4.39 -9.33 18.25
CA LYS A 21 -5.38 -8.98 19.28
C LYS A 21 -6.79 -9.47 18.93
N ALA A 22 -7.16 -9.47 17.64
CA ALA A 22 -8.45 -9.99 17.20
C ALA A 22 -8.59 -11.53 17.30
N LYS A 23 -7.48 -12.26 17.50
CA LYS A 23 -7.47 -13.70 17.82
C LYS A 23 -7.59 -13.96 19.33
N GLU A 24 -7.12 -13.03 20.16
CA GLU A 24 -7.21 -13.15 21.62
C GLU A 24 -8.68 -13.12 22.09
N PRO A 25 -9.02 -13.77 23.21
CA PRO A 25 -10.35 -13.70 23.79
C PRO A 25 -10.74 -12.24 24.11
N CYS A 26 -11.72 -11.72 23.39
CA CYS A 26 -12.31 -10.39 23.62
C CYS A 26 -13.80 -10.42 23.27
N ASP A 27 -14.54 -9.39 23.68
CA ASP A 27 -15.93 -9.24 23.28
C ASP A 27 -16.06 -8.96 21.77
N GLY A 28 -17.28 -9.12 21.24
CA GLY A 28 -17.52 -8.97 19.80
C GLY A 28 -17.20 -7.56 19.27
N ASP A 29 -17.39 -6.54 20.11
CA ASP A 29 -17.12 -5.15 19.75
C ASP A 29 -15.62 -4.84 19.72
N GLY A 30 -14.85 -5.34 20.69
CA GLY A 30 -13.39 -5.26 20.75
C GLY A 30 -12.74 -6.00 19.58
N LYS A 31 -13.20 -7.21 19.28
CA LYS A 31 -12.72 -7.97 18.10
C LYS A 31 -12.93 -7.16 16.82
N ARG A 32 -14.13 -6.59 16.64
CA ARG A 32 -14.46 -5.78 15.46
C ARG A 32 -13.57 -4.54 15.36
N ALA A 33 -13.36 -3.83 16.48
CA ALA A 33 -12.48 -2.66 16.52
C ALA A 33 -11.04 -3.04 16.12
N PHE A 34 -10.50 -4.14 16.65
CA PHE A 34 -9.17 -4.63 16.30
C PHE A 34 -9.06 -4.98 14.81
N LEU A 35 -10.05 -5.66 14.22
CA LEU A 35 -10.04 -5.98 12.80
C LEU A 35 -10.11 -4.74 11.90
N HIS A 36 -10.93 -3.74 12.28
CA HIS A 36 -11.01 -2.48 11.54
C HIS A 36 -9.67 -1.74 11.57
N THR A 37 -9.08 -1.60 12.75
CA THR A 37 -7.79 -0.93 12.93
C THR A 37 -6.68 -1.67 12.18
N ALA A 38 -6.61 -3.00 12.30
CA ALA A 38 -5.65 -3.83 11.58
C ALA A 38 -5.73 -3.58 10.06
N LEU A 39 -6.94 -3.67 9.49
CA LEU A 39 -7.13 -3.46 8.05
C LEU A 39 -6.72 -2.06 7.61
N LEU A 40 -7.15 -1.01 8.32
CA LEU A 40 -6.84 0.37 7.96
C LEU A 40 -5.33 0.65 8.02
N LEU A 41 -4.66 0.24 9.10
CA LEU A 41 -3.20 0.43 9.24
C LEU A 41 -2.42 -0.39 8.20
N GLY A 42 -2.88 -1.59 7.86
CA GLY A 42 -2.26 -2.39 6.80
C GLY A 42 -2.32 -1.69 5.44
N ILE A 43 -3.46 -1.07 5.10
CA ILE A 43 -3.60 -0.30 3.85
C ILE A 43 -2.79 1.00 3.91
N CYS A 44 -2.76 1.70 5.05
CA CYS A 44 -1.91 2.89 5.22
C CYS A 44 -0.43 2.55 5.05
N SER A 45 0.03 1.40 5.58
CA SER A 45 1.38 0.91 5.37
C SER A 45 1.68 0.65 3.89
N LEU A 46 0.74 0.02 3.16
CA LEU A 46 0.90 -0.18 1.72
C LEU A 46 1.05 1.16 0.99
N GLU A 47 0.15 2.12 1.24
CA GLU A 47 0.22 3.45 0.62
C GLU A 47 1.55 4.16 0.95
N ALA A 48 2.02 4.08 2.20
CA ALA A 48 3.30 4.65 2.61
C ALA A 48 4.50 4.01 1.89
N HIS A 49 4.50 2.68 1.71
CA HIS A 49 5.54 2.02 0.91
C HIS A 49 5.51 2.43 -0.57
N ILE A 50 4.32 2.53 -1.17
CA ILE A 50 4.21 3.01 -2.56
C ILE A 50 4.68 4.46 -2.68
N ASN A 51 4.35 5.31 -1.71
CA ASN A 51 4.84 6.69 -1.67
C ASN A 51 6.37 6.75 -1.56
N SER A 52 6.98 5.95 -0.70
CA SER A 52 8.44 5.86 -0.60
C SER A 52 9.10 5.48 -1.93
N ILE A 53 8.58 4.45 -2.61
CA ILE A 53 9.06 4.05 -3.93
C ILE A 53 8.88 5.20 -4.94
N CYS A 54 7.73 5.85 -4.96
CA CYS A 54 7.46 6.98 -5.84
C CYS A 54 8.42 8.16 -5.59
N ASP A 55 8.70 8.48 -4.33
CA ASP A 55 9.63 9.53 -3.93
C ASP A 55 11.03 9.23 -4.47
N GLU A 56 11.54 8.02 -4.25
CA GLU A 56 12.83 7.58 -4.83
C GLU A 56 12.82 7.67 -6.37
N MET A 57 11.76 7.18 -7.02
CA MET A 57 11.68 7.21 -8.48
C MET A 57 11.63 8.65 -9.02
N SER A 58 11.07 9.60 -8.26
CA SER A 58 10.97 11.02 -8.65
C SER A 58 12.31 11.75 -8.72
N GLU A 59 13.36 11.19 -8.11
CA GLU A 59 14.73 11.72 -8.17
C GLU A 59 15.45 11.33 -9.47
N ARG A 60 14.88 10.41 -10.29
CA ARG A 60 15.49 9.99 -11.55
C ARG A 60 15.47 11.13 -12.58
N LYS A 61 16.52 11.18 -13.41
CA LYS A 61 16.64 12.15 -14.50
C LYS A 61 15.72 11.78 -15.67
N GLY A 62 15.27 12.79 -16.42
CA GLY A 62 14.50 12.59 -17.66
C GLY A 62 12.99 12.43 -17.47
N LEU A 63 12.48 12.68 -16.26
CA LEU A 63 11.05 12.68 -15.97
C LEU A 63 10.38 13.94 -16.53
N ASN A 64 9.20 13.76 -17.12
CA ASN A 64 8.36 14.87 -17.56
C ASN A 64 7.39 15.32 -16.44
N LEU A 65 6.63 16.38 -16.70
CA LEU A 65 5.68 16.92 -15.72
C LEU A 65 4.59 15.92 -15.29
N LEU A 66 4.10 15.08 -16.21
CA LEU A 66 3.12 14.05 -15.90
C LEU A 66 3.71 12.97 -15.00
N ASP A 67 4.95 12.56 -15.25
CA ASP A 67 5.65 11.61 -14.40
C ASP A 67 5.78 12.17 -12.97
N LEU A 68 6.27 13.40 -12.83
CA LEU A 68 6.39 14.06 -11.53
C LEU A 68 5.03 14.27 -10.85
N SER A 69 3.97 14.55 -11.61
CA SER A 69 2.61 14.67 -11.08
C SER A 69 2.11 13.38 -10.47
N ILE A 70 2.34 12.24 -11.12
CA ILE A 70 1.89 10.92 -10.63
C ILE A 70 2.74 10.46 -9.46
N LEU A 71 4.07 10.64 -9.54
CA LEU A 71 5.00 10.21 -8.49
C LEU A 71 4.81 11.02 -7.21
N GLN A 72 4.69 12.35 -7.32
CA GLN A 72 4.60 13.26 -6.18
C GLN A 72 3.17 13.64 -5.78
N GLU A 73 2.15 13.08 -6.46
CA GLU A 73 0.72 13.41 -6.28
C GLU A 73 0.43 14.91 -6.31
N LYS A 74 0.97 15.60 -7.32
CA LYS A 74 0.82 17.05 -7.49
C LYS A 74 0.01 17.41 -8.73
N GLU A 75 -0.86 18.40 -8.63
CA GLU A 75 -1.63 18.89 -9.75
C GLU A 75 -0.75 19.62 -10.78
N ILE A 76 -1.01 19.36 -12.07
CA ILE A 76 -0.46 20.17 -13.17
C ILE A 76 -1.47 21.24 -13.52
N ASN A 77 -1.04 22.49 -13.52
CA ASN A 77 -1.84 23.63 -13.95
C ASN A 77 -1.22 24.31 -15.18
N PHE A 78 -2.03 24.99 -15.98
CA PHE A 78 -1.55 25.79 -17.12
C PHE A 78 -1.56 27.28 -16.73
N GLU A 79 -0.37 27.86 -16.60
CA GLU A 79 -0.18 29.23 -16.12
C GLU A 79 0.76 29.98 -17.05
N GLN A 80 0.31 31.12 -17.56
CA GLN A 80 1.11 32.01 -18.41
C GLN A 80 1.68 31.35 -19.67
N GLY A 81 0.93 30.41 -20.27
CA GLY A 81 1.34 29.73 -21.50
C GLY A 81 2.14 28.44 -21.28
N GLU A 82 2.39 28.04 -20.04
CA GLU A 82 3.20 26.86 -19.71
C GLU A 82 2.49 25.94 -18.70
N TYR A 83 2.70 24.63 -18.84
CA TYR A 83 2.30 23.67 -17.81
C TYR A 83 3.29 23.68 -16.66
N LYS A 84 2.79 23.75 -15.43
CA LYS A 84 3.60 23.76 -14.20
C LYS A 84 3.06 22.77 -13.19
N LEU A 85 3.97 22.14 -12.46
CA LEU A 85 3.63 21.35 -11.29
C LEU A 85 3.32 22.31 -10.13
N THR A 86 2.19 22.11 -9.48
CA THR A 86 1.76 22.94 -8.34
C THR A 86 1.94 22.18 -7.02
N ALA A 87 1.81 22.89 -5.90
CA ALA A 87 1.78 22.26 -4.57
C ALA A 87 0.42 21.64 -4.21
N ARG A 88 -0.59 21.75 -5.09
CA ARG A 88 -1.93 21.21 -4.80
C ARG A 88 -1.91 19.69 -4.92
N LEU A 89 -2.47 19.03 -3.90
CA LEU A 89 -2.59 17.58 -3.86
C LEU A 89 -3.53 17.09 -4.98
N LYS A 90 -3.04 16.14 -5.77
CA LYS A 90 -3.83 15.38 -6.73
C LYS A 90 -3.59 13.90 -6.47
N ILE A 91 -4.51 13.29 -5.74
CA ILE A 91 -4.46 11.87 -5.41
C ILE A 91 -4.79 11.05 -6.65
N TYR A 92 -3.97 10.05 -6.94
CA TYR A 92 -4.22 9.07 -7.99
C TYR A 92 -4.67 7.74 -7.39
N ASN A 93 -5.36 6.91 -8.16
CA ASN A 93 -5.73 5.57 -7.69
C ASN A 93 -4.46 4.75 -7.38
N LEU A 94 -4.44 4.11 -6.20
CA LEU A 94 -3.29 3.32 -5.73
C LEU A 94 -2.87 2.22 -6.72
N ILE A 95 -3.85 1.49 -7.29
CA ILE A 95 -3.59 0.41 -8.24
C ILE A 95 -2.99 0.96 -9.54
N ASP A 96 -3.48 2.11 -10.01
CA ASP A 96 -2.92 2.76 -11.19
C ASP A 96 -1.48 3.25 -10.93
N ARG A 97 -1.18 3.77 -9.73
CA ARG A 97 0.20 4.15 -9.35
C ARG A 97 1.14 2.94 -9.31
N ILE A 98 0.69 1.81 -8.79
CA ILE A 98 1.47 0.55 -8.82
C ILE A 98 1.74 0.10 -10.27
N ALA A 99 0.73 0.13 -11.13
CA ALA A 99 0.88 -0.22 -12.54
C ALA A 99 1.80 0.76 -13.28
N TYR A 100 1.72 2.05 -12.95
CA TYR A 100 2.61 3.08 -13.47
C TYR A 100 4.07 2.81 -13.06
N LEU A 101 4.31 2.51 -11.77
CA LEU A 101 5.64 2.15 -11.27
C LEU A 101 6.24 0.95 -12.01
N GLU A 102 5.48 -0.13 -12.15
CA GLU A 102 5.90 -1.32 -12.92
C GLU A 102 6.27 -0.94 -14.36
N ARG A 103 5.40 -0.21 -15.06
CA ARG A 103 5.55 0.07 -16.48
C ARG A 103 6.71 1.03 -16.79
N HIS A 104 6.94 2.00 -15.93
CA HIS A 104 7.91 3.08 -16.16
C HIS A 104 9.26 2.84 -15.48
N PHE A 105 9.30 2.07 -14.39
CA PHE A 105 10.51 1.86 -13.60
C PHE A 105 10.89 0.39 -13.41
N GLY A 106 10.04 -0.55 -13.85
CA GLY A 106 10.34 -1.97 -13.82
C GLY A 106 11.47 -2.37 -14.76
N VAL A 107 12.20 -3.41 -14.36
CA VAL A 107 13.25 -4.03 -15.19
C VAL A 107 12.61 -4.65 -16.44
N LYS A 108 13.23 -4.40 -17.60
CA LYS A 108 12.72 -4.85 -18.91
C LYS A 108 12.41 -6.35 -18.89
N GLY A 109 11.18 -6.70 -19.26
CA GLY A 109 10.70 -8.09 -19.33
C GLY A 109 10.23 -8.67 -18.00
N LYS A 110 10.32 -7.92 -16.89
CA LYS A 110 9.69 -8.27 -15.62
C LYS A 110 8.35 -7.57 -15.47
N HIS A 111 7.35 -8.33 -15.04
CA HIS A 111 5.99 -7.85 -14.85
C HIS A 111 5.39 -8.45 -13.58
N LEU A 112 4.43 -7.73 -13.00
CA LEU A 112 3.60 -8.24 -11.92
C LEU A 112 2.68 -9.32 -12.47
N ASP A 113 2.77 -10.53 -11.92
CA ASP A 113 1.85 -11.61 -12.21
C ASP A 113 0.50 -11.37 -11.52
N ARG A 114 -0.41 -10.70 -12.23
CA ARG A 114 -1.78 -10.42 -11.77
C ARG A 114 -2.69 -11.65 -11.82
N THR A 115 -2.21 -12.81 -12.30
CA THR A 115 -2.95 -14.08 -12.26
C THR A 115 -2.71 -14.84 -10.96
N ALA A 116 -1.64 -14.49 -10.24
CA ALA A 116 -1.35 -15.07 -8.95
C ALA A 116 -2.38 -14.67 -7.88
N SER A 117 -2.55 -15.55 -6.89
CA SER A 117 -3.57 -15.40 -5.84
C SER A 117 -3.43 -14.15 -4.99
N TRP A 118 -2.23 -13.54 -4.91
CA TRP A 118 -2.03 -12.30 -4.17
C TRP A 118 -2.81 -11.12 -4.77
N TRP A 119 -3.04 -11.12 -6.09
CA TRP A 119 -3.75 -10.04 -6.77
C TRP A 119 -5.22 -9.99 -6.34
N SER A 120 -5.90 -11.14 -6.31
CA SER A 120 -7.28 -11.20 -5.82
C SER A 120 -7.37 -10.86 -4.33
N LYS A 121 -6.44 -11.40 -3.50
CA LYS A 121 -6.34 -11.06 -2.08
C LYS A 121 -6.19 -9.57 -1.82
N LEU A 122 -5.32 -8.89 -2.59
CA LEU A 122 -5.11 -7.45 -2.49
C LEU A 122 -6.37 -6.67 -2.86
N ASN A 123 -7.01 -6.99 -3.98
CA ASN A 123 -8.23 -6.31 -4.42
C ASN A 123 -9.37 -6.51 -3.41
N GLU A 124 -9.53 -7.72 -2.86
CA GLU A 124 -10.47 -7.98 -1.78
C GLU A 124 -10.17 -7.12 -0.54
N GLY A 125 -8.91 -6.95 -0.17
CA GLY A 125 -8.46 -6.08 0.92
C GLY A 125 -8.80 -4.60 0.70
N ILE A 126 -8.57 -4.09 -0.52
CA ILE A 126 -8.93 -2.72 -0.92
C ILE A 126 -10.46 -2.54 -0.85
N GLU A 127 -11.23 -3.50 -1.35
CA GLU A 127 -12.70 -3.46 -1.27
C GLU A 127 -13.22 -3.54 0.16
N LEU A 128 -12.56 -4.30 1.04
CA LEU A 128 -12.85 -4.30 2.48
C LEU A 128 -12.57 -2.92 3.09
N ARG A 129 -11.44 -2.29 2.77
CA ARG A 129 -11.15 -0.92 3.21
C ARG A 129 -12.23 0.04 2.74
N ASN A 130 -12.61 -0.02 1.47
CA ASN A 130 -13.63 0.85 0.89
C ASN A 130 -14.95 0.74 1.64
N SER A 131 -15.33 -0.47 2.08
CA SER A 131 -16.53 -0.67 2.88
C SER A 131 -16.47 -0.06 4.29
N LEU A 132 -15.28 0.20 4.84
CA LEU A 132 -15.11 0.90 6.12
C LEU A 132 -15.09 2.42 5.95
N VAL A 133 -14.37 2.93 4.95
CA VAL A 133 -14.15 4.38 4.79
C VAL A 133 -15.28 5.08 4.03
N HIS A 134 -15.99 4.34 3.17
CA HIS A 134 -17.14 4.83 2.40
C HIS A 134 -18.32 3.84 2.50
N PRO A 135 -18.86 3.63 3.71
CA PRO A 135 -19.86 2.59 3.95
C PRO A 135 -21.17 2.91 3.24
N LYS A 136 -21.62 1.98 2.38
CA LYS A 136 -22.99 1.98 1.81
C LYS A 136 -23.95 1.09 2.61
N ALA A 137 -23.41 0.14 3.35
CA ALA A 137 -24.11 -0.76 4.24
C ALA A 137 -23.15 -1.22 5.34
N LYS A 138 -23.69 -1.68 6.48
CA LYS A 138 -22.88 -2.34 7.50
C LYS A 138 -22.33 -3.65 6.93
N ARG A 139 -21.02 -3.82 6.98
CA ARG A 139 -20.33 -5.05 6.59
C ARG A 139 -19.53 -5.56 7.78
N ASP A 140 -19.74 -6.82 8.14
CA ASP A 140 -18.92 -7.47 9.15
C ASP A 140 -17.63 -7.95 8.48
N ILE A 141 -16.50 -7.57 9.07
CA ILE A 141 -15.16 -7.96 8.63
C ILE A 141 -14.69 -9.12 9.49
N THR A 142 -14.20 -10.18 8.85
CA THR A 142 -13.69 -11.37 9.54
C THR A 142 -12.16 -11.33 9.68
N TYR A 143 -11.65 -12.17 10.57
CA TYR A 143 -10.21 -12.32 10.78
C TYR A 143 -9.50 -12.79 9.50
N GLU A 144 -10.05 -13.80 8.83
CA GLU A 144 -9.48 -14.44 7.63
C GLU A 144 -9.44 -13.46 6.45
N GLN A 145 -10.41 -12.55 6.38
CA GLN A 145 -10.43 -11.48 5.38
C GLN A 145 -9.27 -10.50 5.56
N VAL A 146 -9.00 -10.06 6.80
CA VAL A 146 -7.88 -9.16 7.10
C VAL A 146 -6.53 -9.88 6.93
N GLU A 147 -6.43 -11.13 7.36
CA GLU A 147 -5.24 -11.97 7.17
C GLU A 147 -4.90 -12.12 5.68
N ARG A 148 -5.90 -12.43 4.84
CA ARG A 148 -5.73 -12.49 3.38
C ARG A 148 -5.32 -11.14 2.80
N ALA A 149 -5.87 -10.03 3.29
CA ALA A 149 -5.48 -8.70 2.82
C ALA A 149 -3.99 -8.44 3.11
N PHE A 150 -3.50 -8.79 4.30
CA PHE A 150 -2.09 -8.62 4.66
C PHE A 150 -1.15 -9.51 3.83
N ASP A 151 -1.54 -10.76 3.57
CA ASP A 151 -0.85 -11.64 2.62
C ASP A 151 -0.73 -10.99 1.24
N GLY A 152 -1.83 -10.39 0.77
CA GLY A 152 -1.88 -9.67 -0.52
C GLY A 152 -0.93 -8.48 -0.54
N ILE A 153 -0.90 -7.69 0.53
CA ILE A 153 0.01 -6.54 0.70
C ILE A 153 1.48 -6.98 0.67
N LEU A 154 1.87 -7.96 1.50
CA LEU A 154 3.25 -8.45 1.56
C LEU A 154 3.71 -9.02 0.22
N SER A 155 2.85 -9.81 -0.43
CA SER A 155 3.16 -10.43 -1.71
C SER A 155 3.26 -9.41 -2.84
N LEU A 156 2.40 -8.38 -2.84
CA LEU A 156 2.51 -7.26 -3.77
C LEU A 156 3.84 -6.53 -3.57
N LEU A 157 4.16 -6.13 -2.33
CA LEU A 157 5.38 -5.38 -2.05
C LEU A 157 6.61 -6.18 -2.47
N ASP A 158 6.67 -7.47 -2.18
CA ASP A 158 7.76 -8.34 -2.65
C ASP A 158 7.83 -8.45 -4.17
N SER A 159 6.69 -8.63 -4.84
CA SER A 159 6.63 -8.70 -6.30
C SER A 159 7.07 -7.40 -6.95
N LEU A 160 6.62 -6.25 -6.42
CA LEU A 160 6.96 -4.92 -6.89
C LEU A 160 8.45 -4.63 -6.67
N TYR A 161 9.00 -4.99 -5.50
CA TYR A 161 10.43 -4.86 -5.23
C TYR A 161 11.27 -5.71 -6.18
N MET A 162 10.83 -6.93 -6.51
CA MET A 162 11.51 -7.78 -7.48
C MET A 162 11.46 -7.22 -8.90
N VAL A 163 10.37 -6.55 -9.27
CA VAL A 163 10.19 -5.91 -10.58
C VAL A 163 11.04 -4.64 -10.71
N ILE A 164 11.09 -3.79 -9.68
CA ILE A 164 11.76 -2.48 -9.72
C ILE A 164 13.25 -2.59 -9.37
N TYR A 165 13.59 -3.35 -8.33
CA TYR A 165 14.93 -3.37 -7.72
C TYR A 165 15.67 -4.70 -7.89
N GLU A 166 15.00 -5.73 -8.41
CA GLU A 166 15.53 -7.10 -8.50
C GLU A 166 15.95 -7.68 -7.13
N LYS A 167 15.29 -7.21 -6.06
CA LYS A 167 15.55 -7.63 -4.68
C LYS A 167 14.23 -8.00 -4.01
N ARG A 168 14.29 -8.91 -3.03
CA ARG A 168 13.14 -9.26 -2.20
C ARG A 168 12.78 -8.11 -1.27
N PHE A 169 11.50 -8.00 -0.93
CA PHE A 169 11.06 -7.03 0.07
C PHE A 169 11.64 -7.39 1.45
N PRO A 170 12.40 -6.49 2.11
CA PRO A 170 13.14 -6.84 3.32
C PRO A 170 12.29 -7.37 4.48
N ALA A 171 11.02 -6.97 4.57
CA ALA A 171 10.13 -7.42 5.65
C ALA A 171 9.40 -8.75 5.34
N LEU A 172 9.50 -9.30 4.12
CA LEU A 172 8.76 -10.49 3.73
C LEU A 172 8.99 -11.69 4.66
N GLY A 173 10.25 -11.94 5.05
CA GLY A 173 10.62 -13.10 5.85
C GLY A 173 10.00 -13.15 7.25
N ARG A 174 9.35 -12.07 7.70
CA ARG A 174 8.65 -12.00 9.00
C ARG A 174 7.20 -12.44 8.95
N GLY A 175 6.60 -12.51 7.75
CA GLY A 175 5.18 -12.81 7.60
C GLY A 175 4.28 -11.89 8.42
N LEU A 176 3.25 -12.46 9.04
CA LEU A 176 2.18 -11.74 9.73
C LEU A 176 2.35 -11.63 11.25
N ASN A 177 3.46 -12.10 11.81
CA ASN A 177 3.72 -11.97 13.24
C ASN A 177 4.26 -10.57 13.56
N SER A 178 3.69 -9.93 14.57
CA SER A 178 4.12 -8.61 15.07
C SER A 178 5.34 -8.73 15.99
N ARG A 179 6.13 -7.65 16.05
CA ARG A 179 7.18 -7.47 17.06
C ARG A 179 6.70 -6.74 18.31
N MET A 180 5.47 -6.24 18.32
CA MET A 180 4.93 -5.42 19.40
C MET A 180 4.41 -6.29 20.54
N GLY A 181 4.64 -5.84 21.78
CA GLY A 181 4.31 -6.62 22.99
C GLY A 181 3.02 -6.24 23.73
N PHE A 182 2.27 -5.23 23.29
CA PHE A 182 1.09 -4.72 24.01
C PHE A 182 -0.19 -5.45 23.65
#